data_AF-A0A3D3PJD5-F1
#
_entry.id   AF-A0A3D3PJD5-F1
#
_cell.length_a   1.000
_cell.length_b   1.000
_cell.length_c   1.000
_cell.angle_alpha   90.00
_cell.angle_beta   90.00
_cell.angle_gamma   90.00
#
_symmetry.space_group_name_H-M   'P 1'
#
loop_
_entity.id
_entity.type
_entity.pdbx_description
1 polymer ?
#
loop_
_entity_poly.entity_id
_entity_poly.type
_entity_poly.pdbx_seq_one_letter_code
_entity_poly.pdbx_strand_id
1 'polypeptide(L)' 'MALILPVENKYPEIGKNCFIAENSTIVGDVVMGEN' A
#
# COMPACT_ATOMS: atom_id res chain seq x y z
N MET A 1 -11.75 4.14 4.52
CA MET A 1 -10.79 3.02 4.45
C MET A 1 -9.94 3.25 3.22
N ALA A 2 -8.62 3.14 3.34
CA ALA A 2 -7.72 3.42 2.22
C ALA A 2 -8.01 2.53 1.01
N LEU A 3 -7.89 3.09 -0.18
CA LEU A 3 -8.07 2.36 -1.44
C LEU A 3 -6.75 1.70 -1.83
N ILE A 4 -6.73 0.36 -1.91
CA ILE A 4 -5.56 -0.42 -2.31
C ILE A 4 -5.90 -1.21 -3.57
N LEU A 5 -5.18 -0.96 -4.67
CA LEU A 5 -5.44 -1.58 -5.97
C LEU A 5 -4.17 -2.22 -6.56
N PRO A 6 -4.27 -3.40 -7.17
CA PRO A 6 -3.15 -4.00 -7.89
C PRO A 6 -2.96 -3.39 -9.30
N VAL A 7 -1.73 -3.48 -9.82
CA VAL A 7 -1.41 -3.21 -11.23
C VAL A 7 -0.56 -4.35 -11.76
N GLU A 8 -0.95 -4.96 -12.88
CA GLU A 8 -0.22 -6.09 -13.49
C GLU A 8 0.09 -7.23 -12.49
N ASN A 9 -0.85 -7.52 -11.58
CA ASN A 9 -0.72 -8.49 -10.48
C ASN A 9 0.27 -8.13 -9.36
N LYS A 10 0.80 -6.90 -9.36
CA LYS A 10 1.63 -6.39 -8.26
C LYS A 10 0.77 -5.69 -7.22
N TYR A 11 0.98 -6.06 -5.96
CA TYR A 11 0.29 -5.51 -4.80
C TYR A 11 1.25 -4.69 -3.95
N PRO A 12 0.77 -3.61 -3.31
CA PRO A 12 1.58 -2.87 -2.36
C PRO A 12 1.99 -3.72 -1.16
N GLU A 13 3.26 -3.65 -0.78
CA GLU A 13 3.82 -4.23 0.44
C GLU A 13 3.80 -3.17 1.55
N ILE A 14 3.07 -3.46 2.63
CA ILE A 14 2.86 -2.52 3.74
C ILE A 14 3.45 -3.12 5.01
N GLY A 15 4.45 -2.44 5.57
CA GLY A 15 5.11 -2.80 6.81
C GLY A 15 4.23 -2.59 8.05
N LYS A 16 4.54 -3.34 9.12
CA LYS A 16 3.74 -3.39 10.38
C LYS A 16 3.54 -2.04 11.07
N ASN A 17 4.43 -1.08 10.87
CA ASN A 17 4.40 0.23 11.56
C ASN A 17 3.98 1.38 10.63
N CYS A 18 3.39 1.08 9.47
CA CYS A 18 2.87 2.09 8.57
C CYS A 18 1.46 2.51 8.98
N PHE A 19 1.29 3.80 9.30
CA PHE A 19 -0.04 4.40 9.41
C PHE A 19 -0.55 4.79 8.02
N ILE A 20 -1.71 4.27 7.63
CA ILE A 20 -2.36 4.63 6.37
C ILE A 20 -3.64 5.40 6.69
N ALA A 21 -3.67 6.67 6.31
CA ALA A 21 -4.85 7.51 6.45
C ALA A 21 -6.02 6.95 5.63
N GLU A 22 -7.24 7.14 6.13
CA GLU A 22 -8.44 6.52 5.55
C GLU A 22 -8.80 7.01 4.14
N ASN A 23 -8.26 8.16 3.73
CA ASN A 23 -8.43 8.79 2.43
C ASN A 23 -7.27 8.51 1.44
N SER A 24 -6.27 7.73 1.86
CA SER A 24 -5.13 7.39 1.00
C SER A 24 -5.51 6.42 -0.12
N THR A 25 -4.78 6.50 -1.24
CA THR A 25 -4.87 5.57 -2.36
C THR A 25 -3.48 5.03 -2.70
N ILE A 26 -3.31 3.71 -2.70
CA ILE A 26 -2.02 3.03 -2.95
C ILE A 26 -2.23 2.01 -4.07
N VAL A 27 -1.42 2.08 -5.11
CA VAL A 27 -1.67 1.35 -6.36
C VAL A 27 -0.38 0.75 -6.92
N GLY A 28 -0.39 -0.55 -7.25
CA GLY A 28 0.68 -1.23 -7.96
C GLY A 28 1.88 -1.65 -7.09
N ASP A 29 3.08 -1.54 -7.65
CA ASP A 29 4.35 -1.99 -7.06
C ASP A 29 4.91 -0.94 -6.09
N VAL A 30 4.42 -0.96 -4.85
CA VAL A 30 4.77 0.01 -3.82
C VAL A 30 5.26 -0.72 -2.58
N VAL A 31 6.42 -0.34 -2.04
CA VAL A 31 6.95 -0.87 -0.78
C VAL A 31 6.96 0.25 0.25
N MET A 32 6.29 0.05 1.38
CA MET A 32 6.23 1.00 2.49
C MET A 32 6.63 0.31 3.80
N GLY A 33 7.48 0.97 4.60
CA GLY A 33 7.97 0.42 5.87
C GLY A 33 9.40 -0.10 5.76
N GLU A 34 9.83 -0.90 6.73
CA GLU A 34 11.17 -1.50 6.76
C GLU A 34 11.15 -2.94 6.27
N ASN A 35 12.19 -3.31 5.49
CA ASN A 35 12.47 -4.67 5.00
C ASN A 35 12.81 -5.63 6.14
#